data_AF-A0A2J8XCK1-F1
#
_entry.id   AF-A0A2J8XCK1-F1
#
_cell.length_a   1.000
_cell.length_b   1.000
_cell.length_c   1.000
_cell.angle_alpha   90.00
_cell.angle_beta   90.00
_cell.angle_gamma   90.00
#
_symmetry.space_group_name_H-M   'P 1'
#
loop_
_entity.id
_entity.type
_entity.pdbx_description
1 polymer ?
#
loop_
_entity_poly.entity_id
_entity_poly.type
_entity_poly.pdbx_seq_one_letter_code
_entity_poly.pdbx_strand_id
1 'polypeptide(L)'
;MRDSSRLRLVYADTCFSTIKLKAEDASGREHLITLKLKAKYPAESPDYFVDFPVPFCASWTPQVNSPQSSLISIYSQFLAAIESLKAFWDVMDEIDEKTWVLEPEKPPRSATARRIVLGNNVSINIEVDPRHPTMLPECFFLGAD
;
A
#
# COMPACT_ATOMS: atom_id res chain seq x y z
N MET A 1 -8.46 17.79 -14.14
CA MET A 1 -7.43 17.46 -13.12
C MET A 1 -8.10 17.44 -11.76
N ARG A 2 -8.27 16.27 -11.15
CA ARG A 2 -8.74 16.18 -9.75
C ARG A 2 -7.56 16.51 -8.85
N ASP A 3 -7.78 17.36 -7.85
CA ASP A 3 -6.81 17.74 -6.82
C ASP A 3 -6.55 16.52 -5.91
N SER A 4 -5.62 15.63 -6.31
CA SER A 4 -5.19 14.45 -5.54
C SER A 4 -4.41 14.81 -4.27
N SER A 5 -4.11 16.10 -4.07
CA SER A 5 -3.35 16.63 -2.94
C SER A 5 -4.18 16.90 -1.68
N ARG A 6 -5.52 16.83 -1.75
CA ARG A 6 -6.37 17.02 -0.57
C ARG A 6 -6.39 15.76 0.30
N LEU A 7 -6.05 15.94 1.58
CA LEU A 7 -6.30 14.94 2.62
C LEU A 7 -7.79 14.64 2.70
N ARG A 8 -8.17 13.37 2.52
CA ARG A 8 -9.57 12.91 2.58
C ARG A 8 -9.77 12.00 3.79
N LEU A 9 -10.45 12.51 4.82
CA LEU A 9 -10.90 11.71 5.97
C LEU A 9 -12.08 10.84 5.55
N VAL A 10 -11.96 9.51 5.69
CA VAL A 10 -13.02 8.55 5.34
C VAL A 10 -13.58 7.80 6.53
N TYR A 11 -12.92 7.89 7.68
CA TYR A 11 -13.37 7.31 8.94
C TYR A 11 -12.76 8.07 10.12
N ALA A 12 -13.55 8.29 11.16
CA ALA A 12 -13.09 8.68 12.49
C ALA A 12 -13.96 7.95 13.52
N ASP A 13 -13.35 7.47 14.60
CA ASP A 13 -14.12 7.00 15.75
C ASP A 13 -14.70 8.19 16.56
N THR A 14 -15.55 7.90 17.53
CA THR A 14 -16.24 8.93 18.34
C THR A 14 -15.29 9.78 19.17
N CYS A 15 -14.12 9.26 19.51
CA CYS A 15 -13.12 9.95 20.33
C CYS A 15 -12.01 10.60 19.48
N PHE A 16 -12.07 10.52 18.15
CA PHE A 16 -11.01 10.89 17.22
C PHE A 16 -9.65 10.26 17.55
N SER A 17 -9.66 9.10 18.22
CA SER A 17 -8.43 8.37 18.56
C SER A 17 -7.96 7.51 17.39
N THR A 18 -8.86 7.06 16.53
CA THR A 18 -8.56 6.33 15.31
C THR A 18 -9.20 7.04 14.12
N ILE A 19 -8.39 7.39 13.13
CA ILE A 19 -8.85 7.99 11.87
C ILE A 19 -8.30 7.19 10.68
N LYS A 20 -9.02 7.22 9.55
CA LYS A 20 -8.51 6.70 8.28
C LYS A 20 -8.54 7.79 7.23
N LEU A 21 -7.41 7.96 6.55
CA LEU A 21 -7.25 8.87 5.44
C LEU A 21 -7.16 8.07 4.14
N LYS A 22 -7.80 8.58 3.09
CA LYS A 22 -7.78 8.00 1.75
C LYS A 22 -6.94 8.84 0.80
N ALA A 23 -6.11 8.16 0.03
CA ALA A 23 -5.44 8.69 -1.16
C ALA A 23 -5.96 7.95 -2.41
N GLU A 24 -5.96 8.64 -3.54
CA GLU A 24 -6.24 8.07 -4.86
C GLU A 24 -5.00 8.33 -5.72
N ASP A 25 -4.39 7.28 -6.25
CA ASP A 25 -3.18 7.41 -7.07
C ASP A 25 -3.51 7.80 -8.52
N ALA A 26 -2.47 8.01 -9.33
CA ALA A 26 -2.63 8.41 -10.73
C ALA A 26 -3.33 7.34 -11.61
N SER A 27 -3.33 6.07 -11.19
CA SER A 27 -4.06 4.98 -11.84
C SER A 27 -5.51 4.85 -11.33
N GLY A 28 -5.95 5.72 -10.42
CA GLY A 28 -7.30 5.69 -9.83
C GLY A 28 -7.49 4.65 -8.73
N ARG A 29 -6.40 4.05 -8.21
CA ARG A 29 -6.48 3.10 -7.09
C ARG A 29 -6.64 3.84 -5.78
N GLU A 30 -7.50 3.32 -4.92
CA GLU A 30 -7.70 3.84 -3.57
C GLU A 30 -6.73 3.18 -2.58
N HIS A 31 -6.08 4.01 -1.77
CA HIS A 31 -5.14 3.60 -0.74
C HIS A 31 -5.55 4.20 0.60
N LEU A 32 -5.44 3.43 1.68
CA LEU A 32 -5.82 3.87 3.02
C LEU A 32 -4.62 3.86 3.96
N ILE A 33 -4.51 4.92 4.76
CA ILE A 33 -3.67 4.96 5.95
C ILE A 33 -4.57 5.09 7.17
N THR A 34 -4.45 4.15 8.10
CA THR A 34 -5.10 4.22 9.42
C THR A 34 -4.12 4.84 10.40
N LEU A 35 -4.55 5.84 11.15
CA LEU A 35 -3.76 6.52 12.18
C LEU A 35 -4.44 6.35 13.54
N LYS A 36 -3.67 5.95 14.55
CA LYS A 36 -4.11 5.92 15.95
C LYS A 36 -3.38 7.01 16.72
N LEU A 37 -4.13 8.04 17.09
CA LEU A 37 -3.65 9.17 17.86
C LEU A 37 -3.55 8.80 19.33
N LYS A 38 -2.41 9.09 19.93
CA LYS A 38 -2.14 8.88 21.36
C LYS A 38 -2.40 10.16 22.14
N ALA A 39 -2.62 10.06 23.44
CA ALA A 39 -2.87 11.23 24.31
C ALA A 39 -1.76 12.29 24.26
N LYS A 40 -0.52 11.90 23.96
CA LYS A 40 0.65 12.79 23.86
C LYS A 40 0.89 13.33 22.46
N TYR A 41 0.02 13.08 21.50
CA TYR A 41 0.11 13.68 20.16
C TYR A 41 0.06 15.22 20.28
N PRO A 42 0.90 15.98 19.54
CA PRO A 42 1.89 15.56 18.53
C PRO A 42 3.31 15.30 19.07
N ALA A 43 3.55 15.40 20.39
CA ALA A 43 4.87 15.14 20.97
C ALA A 43 5.30 13.67 20.81
N GLU A 44 4.33 12.75 20.80
CA GLU A 44 4.50 11.35 20.40
C GLU A 44 3.89 11.12 19.01
N SER A 45 4.57 10.36 18.16
CA SER A 45 4.06 9.99 16.84
C SER A 45 2.78 9.14 16.97
N PRO A 46 1.81 9.30 16.07
CA PRO A 46 0.70 8.35 15.99
C PRO A 46 1.22 6.98 15.57
N ASP A 47 0.52 5.92 15.96
CA ASP A 47 0.70 4.62 15.29
C ASP A 47 -0.01 4.68 13.94
N TYR A 48 0.51 4.00 12.93
CA TYR A 48 -0.09 3.97 11.61
C TYR A 48 -0.02 2.60 10.95
N PHE A 49 -0.99 2.34 10.09
CA PHE A 49 -1.13 1.08 9.36
C PHE A 49 -1.47 1.39 7.90
N VAL A 50 -0.69 0.80 6.99
CA VAL A 50 -0.84 0.89 5.55
C VAL A 50 -0.77 -0.50 4.94
N ASP A 51 -1.39 -0.68 3.78
CA ASP A 51 -1.40 -1.94 3.03
C ASP A 51 -0.34 -1.88 1.92
N PHE A 52 0.94 -1.86 2.31
CA PHE A 52 2.07 -1.76 1.37
C PHE A 52 2.86 -3.07 1.30
N PRO A 53 3.45 -3.39 0.14
CA PRO A 53 4.29 -4.57 -0.04
C PRO A 53 5.72 -4.38 0.51
N VAL A 54 6.00 -3.19 1.07
CA VAL A 54 7.27 -2.83 1.71
C VAL A 54 7.00 -2.09 3.02
N PRO A 55 7.93 -2.12 3.98
CA PRO A 55 7.81 -1.34 5.20
C PRO A 55 7.67 0.16 4.92
N PHE A 56 6.72 0.80 5.58
CA PHE A 56 6.52 2.24 5.56
C PHE A 56 6.91 2.84 6.91
N CYS A 57 7.88 3.75 6.90
CA CYS A 57 8.34 4.44 8.11
C CYS A 57 8.25 5.95 7.87
N ALA A 58 7.22 6.58 8.43
CA ALA A 58 7.07 8.03 8.36
C ALA A 58 8.06 8.73 9.30
N SER A 59 8.78 9.72 8.78
CA SER A 59 9.58 10.64 9.59
C SER A 59 8.66 11.49 10.47
N TRP A 60 9.00 11.57 11.76
CA TRP A 60 8.26 12.35 12.75
C TRP A 60 9.22 13.12 13.65
N THR A 61 9.09 14.44 13.66
CA THR A 61 9.89 15.37 14.47
C THR A 61 8.98 16.15 15.43
N PRO A 62 9.11 15.96 16.75
CA PRO A 62 8.26 16.64 17.74
C PRO A 62 8.74 18.05 18.14
N GLN A 63 9.70 18.65 17.42
CA GLN A 63 10.39 19.87 17.87
C GLN A 63 9.66 21.19 17.58
N VAL A 64 9.79 22.13 18.52
CA VAL A 64 9.25 23.51 18.50
C VAL A 64 10.02 24.45 17.55
N ASN A 65 11.23 24.06 17.11
CA ASN A 65 12.17 24.94 16.40
C ASN A 65 12.31 24.58 14.91
N SER A 66 11.43 23.72 14.41
CA SER A 66 11.38 23.22 13.03
C SER A 66 9.90 23.11 12.62
N PRO A 67 9.57 22.91 11.33
CA PRO A 67 8.20 22.64 10.93
C PRO A 67 7.69 21.43 11.72
N GLN A 68 6.70 21.64 12.59
CA GLN A 68 6.16 20.59 13.44
C GLN A 68 5.55 19.49 12.59
N SER A 69 5.92 18.24 12.86
CA SER A 69 5.27 17.11 12.20
C SER A 69 3.77 17.10 12.51
N SER A 70 2.98 16.75 11.51
CA SER A 70 1.51 16.79 11.57
C SER A 70 0.92 15.66 10.74
N LEU A 71 -0.38 15.47 10.82
CA LEU A 71 -1.08 14.55 9.93
C LEU A 71 -0.82 14.83 8.45
N ILE A 72 -0.63 16.11 8.10
CA ILE A 72 -0.30 16.53 6.74
C ILE A 72 1.09 16.01 6.34
N SER A 73 2.09 16.07 7.23
CA SER A 73 3.44 15.60 6.90
C SER A 73 3.52 14.08 6.75
N ILE A 74 2.76 13.31 7.55
CA ILE A 74 2.63 11.86 7.34
C ILE A 74 1.90 11.57 6.03
N TYR A 75 0.80 12.28 5.76
CA TYR A 75 0.01 12.08 4.55
C TYR A 75 0.82 12.38 3.27
N SER A 76 1.66 13.42 3.27
CA SER A 76 2.57 13.71 2.16
C SER A 76 3.60 12.58 1.94
N GLN A 77 4.16 12.00 3.01
CA GLN A 77 5.08 10.86 2.90
C GLN A 77 4.37 9.61 2.40
N PHE A 78 3.12 9.39 2.84
CA PHE A 78 2.27 8.31 2.35
C PHE A 78 1.97 8.44 0.84
N LEU A 79 1.64 9.65 0.36
CA LEU A 79 1.45 9.92 -1.06
C LEU A 79 2.73 9.65 -1.88
N ALA A 80 3.89 10.08 -1.38
CA ALA A 80 5.16 9.82 -2.05
C ALA A 80 5.48 8.32 -2.14
N ALA A 81 5.19 7.56 -1.08
CA ALA A 81 5.36 6.12 -1.08
C ALA A 81 4.42 5.42 -2.06
N ILE A 82 3.15 5.84 -2.14
CA ILE A 82 2.18 5.35 -3.14
C ILE A 82 2.73 5.55 -4.55
N GLU A 83 3.19 6.76 -4.88
CA GLU A 83 3.71 7.05 -6.21
C GLU A 83 4.94 6.18 -6.53
N SER A 84 5.82 5.96 -5.56
CA SER A 84 7.00 5.10 -5.75
C SER A 84 6.68 3.63 -6.02
N LEU A 85 5.50 3.16 -5.59
CA LEU A 85 5.04 1.77 -5.74
C LEU A 85 4.08 1.59 -6.92
N LYS A 86 3.81 2.66 -7.69
CA LYS A 86 2.88 2.63 -8.82
C LYS A 86 3.19 1.51 -9.82
N ALA A 87 4.46 1.38 -10.21
CA ALA A 87 4.88 0.36 -11.18
C ALA A 87 4.63 -1.08 -10.68
N PHE A 88 4.79 -1.31 -9.38
CA PHE A 88 4.48 -2.61 -8.78
C PHE A 88 3.00 -2.92 -8.88
N TRP A 89 2.13 -2.01 -8.44
CA TRP A 89 0.69 -2.25 -8.53
C TRP A 89 0.17 -2.28 -9.96
N ASP A 90 0.78 -1.56 -10.91
CA ASP A 90 0.43 -1.65 -12.33
C ASP A 90 0.66 -3.09 -12.87
N VAL A 91 1.79 -3.73 -12.50
CA VAL A 91 2.09 -5.12 -12.85
C VAL A 91 1.11 -6.09 -12.17
N MET A 92 0.86 -5.91 -10.88
CA MET A 92 -0.04 -6.81 -10.13
C MET A 92 -1.49 -6.69 -10.61
N ASP A 93 -1.98 -5.48 -10.91
CA ASP A 93 -3.32 -5.27 -11.46
C ASP A 93 -3.47 -5.95 -12.82
N GLU A 94 -2.45 -5.88 -13.70
CA GLU A 94 -2.50 -6.55 -14.99
C GLU A 94 -2.58 -8.09 -14.85
N ILE A 95 -1.83 -8.66 -13.92
CA ILE A 95 -1.90 -10.10 -13.60
C ILE A 95 -3.29 -10.46 -13.09
N ASP A 96 -3.81 -9.68 -12.13
CA ASP A 96 -5.09 -9.92 -11.49
C ASP A 96 -6.28 -9.76 -12.47
N GLU A 97 -6.17 -8.85 -13.45
CA GLU A 97 -7.19 -8.62 -14.46
C GLU A 97 -7.17 -9.65 -15.59
N LYS A 98 -5.98 -10.07 -16.03
CA LYS A 98 -5.82 -10.84 -17.28
C LYS A 98 -5.55 -12.32 -17.10
N THR A 99 -5.35 -12.78 -15.87
CA THR A 99 -5.02 -14.18 -15.60
C THR A 99 -5.98 -14.81 -14.61
N TRP A 100 -5.98 -16.15 -14.56
CA TRP A 100 -6.71 -16.87 -13.53
C TRP A 100 -5.82 -17.05 -12.30
N VAL A 101 -5.94 -16.12 -11.36
CA VAL A 101 -5.26 -16.17 -10.05
C VAL A 101 -5.99 -17.14 -9.11
N LEU A 102 -5.27 -18.11 -8.57
CA LEU A 102 -5.74 -19.03 -7.53
C LEU A 102 -5.47 -18.49 -6.12
N GLU A 103 -4.31 -17.86 -5.92
CA GLU A 103 -3.90 -17.38 -4.62
C GLU A 103 -3.07 -16.09 -4.72
N PRO A 104 -3.37 -15.10 -3.86
CA PRO A 104 -4.56 -14.99 -3.02
C PRO A 104 -5.85 -14.75 -3.86
N GLU A 105 -7.00 -15.23 -3.38
CA GLU A 105 -8.30 -15.03 -4.06
C GLU A 105 -8.70 -13.54 -4.15
N LYS A 106 -8.39 -12.78 -3.08
CA LYS A 106 -8.62 -11.34 -2.99
C LYS A 106 -7.33 -10.67 -2.51
N PRO A 107 -6.39 -10.37 -3.42
CA PRO A 107 -5.09 -9.86 -3.03
C PRO A 107 -5.20 -8.50 -2.32
N PRO A 108 -4.60 -8.35 -1.11
CA PRO A 108 -4.33 -7.03 -0.57
C PRO A 108 -3.21 -6.34 -1.38
N ARG A 109 -3.07 -5.02 -1.21
CA ARG A 109 -2.02 -4.24 -1.90
C ARG A 109 -0.61 -4.58 -1.41
N SER A 110 -0.49 -5.24 -0.26
CA SER A 110 0.76 -5.80 0.25
C SER A 110 1.18 -7.14 -0.39
N ALA A 111 0.30 -7.84 -1.09
CA ALA A 111 0.60 -9.19 -1.59
C ALA A 111 1.49 -9.16 -2.83
N THR A 112 2.68 -9.71 -2.70
CA THR A 112 3.74 -9.80 -3.74
C THR A 112 3.71 -11.10 -4.54
N ALA A 113 3.09 -12.14 -4.00
CA ALA A 113 2.96 -13.45 -4.64
C ALA A 113 1.66 -13.57 -5.46
N ARG A 114 1.72 -14.32 -6.56
CA ARG A 114 0.53 -14.83 -7.27
C ARG A 114 0.71 -16.27 -7.69
N ARG A 115 -0.31 -17.09 -7.44
CA ARG A 115 -0.46 -18.41 -8.04
C ARG A 115 -1.39 -18.31 -9.24
N ILE A 116 -0.90 -18.60 -10.43
CA ILE A 116 -1.63 -18.40 -11.68
C ILE A 116 -1.85 -19.76 -12.35
N VAL A 117 -3.08 -20.03 -12.80
CA VAL A 117 -3.40 -21.23 -13.59
C VAL A 117 -2.81 -21.10 -14.99
N LEU A 118 -2.10 -22.13 -15.43
CA LEU A 118 -1.63 -22.26 -16.81
C LEU A 118 -2.48 -23.27 -17.61
N GLY A 119 -3.14 -24.20 -16.91
CA GLY A 119 -4.05 -25.20 -17.46
C GLY A 119 -4.64 -26.06 -16.35
N ASN A 120 -5.49 -27.02 -16.69
CA ASN A 120 -6.33 -27.74 -15.73
C ASN A 120 -5.57 -28.34 -14.52
N ASN A 121 -4.35 -28.82 -14.72
CA ASN A 121 -3.55 -29.47 -13.68
C ASN A 121 -2.16 -28.83 -13.52
N VAL A 122 -1.98 -27.59 -13.98
CA VAL A 122 -0.69 -26.88 -13.91
C VAL A 122 -0.89 -25.41 -13.54
N SER A 123 -0.07 -24.95 -12.61
CA SER A 123 0.00 -23.55 -12.18
C SER A 123 1.44 -23.10 -12.03
N ILE A 124 1.65 -21.79 -12.05
CA ILE A 124 2.92 -21.15 -11.73
C ILE A 124 2.73 -20.25 -10.52
N ASN A 125 3.64 -20.36 -9.56
CA ASN A 125 3.80 -19.35 -8.52
C ASN A 125 4.85 -18.35 -8.96
N ILE A 126 4.55 -17.07 -8.81
CA ILE A 126 5.48 -15.96 -9.03
C ILE A 126 5.56 -15.10 -7.76
N GLU A 127 6.76 -14.60 -7.49
CA GLU A 127 7.04 -13.61 -6.44
C GLU A 127 7.64 -12.35 -7.08
N VAL A 128 6.91 -11.24 -7.02
CA VAL A 128 7.32 -9.98 -7.65
C VAL A 128 7.99 -9.07 -6.63
N ASP A 129 9.24 -8.66 -6.89
CA ASP A 129 9.93 -7.65 -6.07
C ASP A 129 9.25 -6.29 -6.23
N PRO A 130 8.68 -5.69 -5.16
CA PRO A 130 8.00 -4.39 -5.24
C PRO A 130 8.91 -3.23 -5.65
N ARG A 131 10.23 -3.37 -5.46
CA ARG A 131 11.21 -2.35 -5.84
C ARG A 131 11.68 -2.49 -7.29
N HIS A 132 11.54 -3.69 -7.87
CA HIS A 132 11.97 -3.99 -9.23
C HIS A 132 10.92 -4.86 -9.96
N PRO A 133 9.66 -4.39 -10.09
CA PRO A 133 8.53 -5.24 -10.43
C PRO A 133 8.53 -5.78 -11.87
N THR A 134 9.41 -5.26 -12.73
CA THR A 134 9.58 -5.69 -14.12
C THR A 134 10.79 -6.59 -14.34
N MET A 135 11.56 -6.89 -13.28
CA MET A 135 12.63 -7.88 -13.34
C MET A 135 12.04 -9.29 -13.39
N LEU A 136 12.84 -10.26 -13.84
CA LEU A 136 12.42 -11.67 -13.81
C LEU A 136 12.07 -12.05 -12.36
N PRO A 137 10.81 -12.44 -12.07
CA PRO A 137 10.42 -12.84 -10.73
C PRO A 137 11.00 -14.21 -10.39
N GLU A 138 11.09 -14.51 -9.10
CA GLU A 138 11.25 -15.91 -8.67
C GLU A 138 9.97 -16.66 -9.02
N CYS A 139 10.10 -17.84 -9.62
CA CYS A 139 8.94 -18.64 -9.99
C CYS A 139 9.20 -20.15 -9.95
N PHE A 140 8.12 -20.90 -9.74
CA PHE A 140 8.13 -22.36 -9.79
C PHE A 140 6.79 -22.90 -10.26
N PHE A 141 6.83 -24.01 -11.00
CA PHE A 141 5.65 -24.68 -11.50
C PHE A 141 5.13 -25.71 -10.49
N LEU A 142 3.82 -25.91 -10.49
CA LEU A 142 3.13 -26.93 -9.71
C LEU A 142 2.20 -27.70 -10.66
N GLY A 143 2.45 -28.99 -10.81
CA GLY A 143 1.71 -29.90 -11.68
C GLY A 143 2.33 -31.30 -11.64
N ALA A 144 1.77 -32.24 -12.40
CA ALA A 144 2.40 -33.55 -12.63
C ALA A 144 3.57 -33.42 -13.62
N ASP A 145 4.57 -34.29 -13.48
CA ASP A 145 5.76 -34.38 -14.35
C ASP A 145 5.44 -34.87 -15.78
#